data_AF-A0A7X7P281-F1
#
_entry.id   AF-A0A7X7P281-F1
#
_cell.length_a   1.000
_cell.length_b   1.000
_cell.length_c   1.000
_cell.angle_alpha   90.00
_cell.angle_beta   90.00
_cell.angle_gamma   90.00
#
_symmetry.space_group_name_H-M   'P 1'
#
loop_
_entity.id
_entity.type
_entity.pdbx_description
1 polymer ?
#
loop_
_entity_poly.entity_id
_entity_poly.type
_entity_poly.pdbx_seq_one_letter_code
_entity_poly.pdbx_strand_id
1 'polypeptide(L)'
;MKTHRSATPPERPVRRPFCPPDSLPAVAASLPARAVVARALGEFLILSVMMTIVPLVLAIDLIILDQPINERSWTEAAQHVFILLTFLRFALYARRHPSSRGFSILAAGFFGCMAIREFDSLFDHICHGFWLYPALLLAAVSVWRATADGRNSVLAGIASFVNSRAYYPILFGLLILLVFSRSFGSGQLLWHHLLDDNNARFFKTALQESLELLGYMFLFHGARLYTRREASPRPPPPGFAAA
;
A
#
# COMPACT_ATOMS: atom_id res chain seq x y z
N MET A 1 -55.32 29.08 71.32
CA MET A 1 -53.92 29.39 70.98
C MET A 1 -53.44 28.36 69.98
N LYS A 2 -53.37 28.70 68.68
CA LYS A 2 -52.96 27.80 67.59
C LYS A 2 -51.43 27.82 67.48
N THR A 3 -50.81 26.65 67.49
CA THR A 3 -49.36 26.45 67.37
C THR A 3 -48.92 26.67 65.92
N HIS A 4 -48.07 27.67 65.70
CA HIS A 4 -47.38 27.90 64.43
C HIS A 4 -46.31 26.82 64.22
N ARG A 5 -46.44 25.97 63.19
CA ARG A 5 -45.33 25.17 62.65
C ARG A 5 -44.46 26.09 61.80
N SER A 6 -43.19 26.21 62.13
CA SER A 6 -42.17 26.81 61.27
C SER A 6 -41.85 25.86 60.12
N ALA A 7 -42.00 26.34 58.89
CA ALA A 7 -41.55 25.63 57.69
C ALA A 7 -40.06 25.93 57.45
N THR A 8 -39.24 24.90 57.35
CA THR A 8 -37.85 25.00 56.88
C THR A 8 -37.81 25.39 55.40
N PRO A 9 -36.88 26.26 54.95
CA PRO A 9 -36.80 26.65 53.54
C PRO A 9 -36.20 25.53 52.68
N PRO A 10 -36.50 25.48 51.37
CA PRO A 10 -35.95 24.47 50.47
C PRO A 10 -34.44 24.67 50.27
N GLU A 11 -33.66 23.59 50.38
CA GLU A 11 -32.23 23.57 50.04
C GLU A 11 -32.02 24.01 48.59
N ARG A 12 -31.13 24.99 48.38
CA ARG A 12 -30.69 25.36 47.03
C ARG A 12 -29.77 24.27 46.47
N PRO A 13 -29.89 23.91 45.17
CA PRO A 13 -28.96 22.97 44.56
C PRO A 13 -27.54 23.54 44.62
N VAL A 14 -26.63 22.78 45.22
CA VAL A 14 -25.20 23.07 45.26
C VAL A 14 -24.70 23.15 43.82
N ARG A 15 -24.33 24.35 43.34
CA ARG A 15 -23.62 24.49 42.06
C ARG A 15 -22.31 23.73 42.17
N ARG A 16 -22.16 22.65 41.39
CA ARG A 16 -20.86 21.97 41.24
C ARG A 16 -19.84 23.01 40.75
N PRO A 17 -18.60 23.01 41.26
CA PRO A 17 -17.55 23.86 40.73
C PRO A 17 -17.43 23.65 39.23
N PHE A 18 -17.42 24.75 38.47
CA PHE A 18 -17.11 24.72 37.05
C PHE A 18 -15.68 24.19 36.89
N CYS A 19 -15.53 22.96 36.38
CA CYS A 19 -14.23 22.43 36.02
C CYS A 19 -13.83 23.07 34.69
N PRO A 20 -12.74 23.87 34.63
CA PRO A 20 -12.26 24.43 33.37
C PRO A 20 -11.87 23.29 32.42
N PRO A 21 -12.04 23.45 31.10
CA PRO A 21 -11.79 22.42 30.09
C PRO A 21 -10.29 22.13 29.84
N ASP A 22 -9.46 22.14 30.89
CA ASP A 22 -8.02 21.89 30.81
C ASP A 22 -7.63 20.46 31.18
N SER A 23 -8.61 19.56 31.34
CA SER A 23 -8.37 18.11 31.48
C SER A 23 -8.62 17.35 30.17
N LEU A 24 -8.29 17.96 29.03
CA LEU A 24 -8.01 17.17 27.83
C LEU A 24 -6.71 16.39 28.10
N PRO A 25 -6.72 15.05 28.04
CA PRO A 25 -5.50 14.28 28.24
C PRO A 25 -4.46 14.76 27.24
N ALA A 26 -3.33 15.23 27.78
CA ALA A 26 -2.10 15.64 27.11
C ALA A 26 -2.14 15.42 25.60
N VAL A 27 -2.44 16.50 24.88
CA VAL A 27 -2.27 16.63 23.42
C VAL A 27 -1.00 15.89 23.03
N ALA A 28 -1.16 14.85 22.20
CA ALA A 28 -0.10 13.97 21.74
C ALA A 28 1.21 14.73 21.54
N ALA A 29 2.25 14.36 22.28
CA ALA A 29 3.56 14.99 22.19
C ALA A 29 4.01 15.00 20.72
N SER A 30 4.01 16.18 20.09
CA SER A 30 4.47 16.33 18.73
C SER A 30 5.97 16.01 18.70
N LEU A 31 6.39 15.19 17.75
CA LEU A 31 7.81 14.86 17.57
C LEU A 31 8.61 16.17 17.43
N PRO A 32 9.82 16.27 18.01
CA PRO A 32 10.64 17.47 17.85
C PRO A 32 10.91 17.71 16.36
N ALA A 33 10.90 18.98 15.93
CA ALA A 33 11.00 19.36 14.51
C ALA A 33 12.15 18.66 13.77
N ARG A 34 13.32 18.54 14.42
CA ARG A 34 14.48 17.80 13.88
C ARG A 34 14.19 16.35 13.51
N ALA A 35 13.37 15.65 14.28
CA ALA A 35 13.02 14.25 14.02
C ALA A 35 12.03 14.12 12.86
N VAL A 36 11.13 15.09 12.70
CA VAL A 36 10.23 15.17 11.54
C VAL A 36 11.04 15.38 10.26
N VAL A 37 11.97 16.34 10.28
CA VAL A 37 12.85 16.64 9.14
C VAL A 37 13.75 15.45 8.81
N ALA A 38 14.41 14.84 9.80
CA ALA A 38 15.27 13.68 9.57
C ALA A 38 14.50 12.50 8.97
N ARG A 39 13.26 12.26 9.41
CA ARG A 39 12.39 11.23 8.82
C ARG A 39 12.01 11.53 7.37
N ALA A 40 11.70 12.79 7.06
CA ALA A 40 11.38 13.20 5.69
C ALA A 40 12.60 13.04 4.77
N LEU A 41 13.78 13.45 5.23
CA LEU A 41 15.03 13.28 4.50
C LEU A 41 15.38 11.81 4.28
N GLY A 42 15.24 10.97 5.31
CA GLY A 42 15.47 9.53 5.16
C GLY A 42 14.51 8.88 4.16
N GLU A 43 13.24 9.30 4.14
CA GLU A 43 12.26 8.83 3.16
C GLU A 43 12.63 9.29 1.74
N PHE A 44 13.02 10.56 1.58
CA PHE A 44 13.50 11.08 0.30
C PHE A 44 14.69 10.27 -0.21
N LEU A 45 15.71 10.04 0.63
CA LEU A 45 16.89 9.27 0.25
C LEU A 45 16.55 7.82 -0.14
N ILE A 46 15.67 7.16 0.59
CA ILE A 46 15.19 5.81 0.23
C ILE A 46 14.53 5.83 -1.15
N LEU A 47 13.63 6.79 -1.38
CA LEU A 47 12.93 6.91 -2.67
C LEU A 47 13.90 7.28 -3.80
N SER A 48 14.88 8.14 -3.56
CA SER A 48 15.92 8.46 -4.55
C SER A 48 16.73 7.23 -4.95
N VAL A 49 17.20 6.44 -3.98
CA VAL A 49 17.91 5.18 -4.26
C VAL A 49 17.03 4.22 -5.05
N MET A 50 15.76 4.07 -4.66
CA MET A 50 14.81 3.25 -5.39
C MET A 50 14.65 3.70 -6.85
N MET A 51 14.51 5.01 -7.08
CA MET A 51 14.39 5.58 -8.43
C MET A 51 15.65 5.36 -9.26
N THR A 52 16.84 5.34 -8.65
CA THR A 52 18.10 5.07 -9.35
C THR A 52 18.32 3.59 -9.66
N ILE A 53 17.80 2.67 -8.84
CA ILE A 53 17.91 1.23 -9.09
C ILE A 53 17.25 0.84 -10.41
N VAL A 54 16.11 1.44 -10.76
CA VAL A 54 15.38 1.11 -12.00
C VAL A 54 16.27 1.25 -13.26
N PRO A 55 16.81 2.44 -13.59
CA PRO A 55 17.68 2.58 -14.76
C PRO A 55 19.00 1.81 -14.62
N LEU A 56 19.48 1.55 -13.40
CA LEU A 56 20.69 0.74 -13.19
C LEU A 56 20.46 -0.73 -13.58
N VAL A 57 19.37 -1.34 -13.14
CA VAL A 57 19.03 -2.73 -13.50
C VAL A 57 18.81 -2.85 -15.00
N LEU A 58 18.12 -1.88 -15.62
CA LEU A 58 17.98 -1.83 -17.07
C LEU A 58 19.33 -1.69 -17.79
N ALA A 59 20.24 -0.87 -17.28
CA ALA A 59 21.58 -0.72 -17.87
C ALA A 59 22.39 -2.02 -17.75
N ILE A 60 22.21 -2.79 -16.68
CA ILE A 60 22.82 -4.12 -16.56
C ILE A 60 22.34 -5.01 -17.70
N ASP A 61 21.04 -5.12 -17.92
CA ASP A 61 20.49 -5.98 -18.97
C ASP A 61 20.88 -5.49 -20.37
N LEU A 62 20.65 -4.20 -20.66
CA LEU A 62 20.74 -3.65 -22.01
C LEU A 62 22.17 -3.26 -22.43
N ILE A 63 22.99 -2.76 -21.52
CA ILE A 63 24.30 -2.17 -21.84
C ILE A 63 25.43 -3.11 -21.45
N ILE A 64 25.36 -3.70 -20.25
CA ILE A 64 26.45 -4.54 -19.73
C ILE A 64 26.36 -5.96 -20.29
N LEU A 65 25.15 -6.54 -20.31
CA LEU A 65 24.92 -7.90 -20.79
C LEU A 65 24.55 -7.95 -22.29
N ASP A 66 24.20 -6.82 -22.89
CA ASP A 66 23.78 -6.70 -24.30
C ASP A 66 22.67 -7.70 -24.64
N GLN A 67 21.68 -7.83 -23.75
CA GLN A 67 20.53 -8.71 -23.92
C GLN A 67 19.22 -7.90 -23.94
N PRO A 68 18.22 -8.31 -24.75
CA PRO A 68 16.89 -7.73 -24.64
C PRO A 68 16.27 -8.09 -23.29
N ILE A 69 15.44 -7.18 -22.76
CA ILE A 69 14.66 -7.47 -21.56
C ILE A 69 13.61 -8.53 -21.91
N ASN A 70 13.72 -9.69 -21.27
CA ASN A 70 12.90 -10.88 -21.48
C ASN A 70 12.82 -11.70 -20.17
N GLU A 71 12.22 -12.89 -20.26
CA GLU A 71 11.99 -13.89 -19.18
C GLU A 71 13.18 -14.19 -18.26
N ARG A 72 14.41 -13.91 -18.70
CA ARG A 72 15.65 -14.23 -17.96
C ARG A 72 16.46 -13.00 -17.59
N SER A 73 15.90 -11.81 -17.78
CA SER A 73 16.56 -10.55 -17.45
C SER A 73 16.60 -10.30 -15.95
N TRP A 74 17.57 -9.49 -15.50
CA TRP A 74 17.63 -9.04 -14.11
C TRP A 74 16.46 -8.13 -13.75
N THR A 75 15.97 -7.36 -14.73
CA THR A 75 14.76 -6.55 -14.60
C THR A 75 13.57 -7.40 -14.19
N GLU A 76 13.31 -8.50 -14.90
CA GLU A 76 12.21 -9.40 -14.59
C GLU A 76 12.40 -10.12 -13.25
N ALA A 77 13.62 -10.61 -12.97
CA ALA A 77 13.92 -11.23 -11.69
C ALA A 77 13.67 -10.25 -10.51
N ALA A 78 14.00 -8.97 -10.68
CA ALA A 78 13.72 -7.94 -9.68
C ALA A 78 12.21 -7.69 -9.52
N GLN A 79 11.45 -7.61 -10.62
CA GLN A 79 9.99 -7.49 -10.60
C GLN A 79 9.35 -8.65 -9.81
N HIS A 80 9.72 -9.91 -10.12
CA HIS A 80 9.28 -11.13 -9.40
C HIS A 80 9.56 -11.04 -7.90
N VAL A 81 10.77 -10.64 -7.52
CA VAL A 81 11.16 -10.52 -6.11
C VAL A 81 10.31 -9.47 -5.41
N PHE A 82 10.12 -8.29 -5.99
CA PHE A 82 9.36 -7.22 -5.34
C PHE A 82 7.88 -7.56 -5.18
N ILE A 83 7.24 -8.18 -6.18
CA ILE A 83 5.84 -8.59 -6.06
C ILE A 83 5.65 -9.72 -5.04
N LEU A 84 6.55 -10.71 -5.02
CA LEU A 84 6.54 -11.79 -4.02
C LEU A 84 6.73 -11.25 -2.61
N LEU A 85 7.69 -10.34 -2.40
CA LEU A 85 7.89 -9.72 -1.10
C LEU A 85 6.68 -8.89 -0.67
N THR A 86 6.03 -8.19 -1.59
CA THR A 86 4.79 -7.44 -1.32
C THR A 86 3.66 -8.37 -0.87
N PHE A 87 3.44 -9.46 -1.62
CA PHE A 87 2.49 -10.52 -1.27
C PHE A 87 2.74 -11.07 0.13
N LEU A 88 3.98 -11.51 0.40
CA LEU A 88 4.38 -12.10 1.68
C LEU A 88 4.17 -11.12 2.84
N ARG A 89 4.47 -9.84 2.65
CA ARG A 89 4.27 -8.80 3.68
C ARG A 89 2.80 -8.68 4.09
N PHE A 90 1.89 -8.62 3.13
CA PHE A 90 0.46 -8.56 3.43
C PHE A 90 -0.07 -9.86 4.05
N ALA A 91 0.38 -11.01 3.55
CA ALA A 91 0.01 -12.32 4.11
C ALA A 91 0.47 -12.48 5.57
N LEU A 92 1.70 -12.07 5.89
CA LEU A 92 2.22 -12.07 7.26
C LEU A 92 1.49 -11.07 8.16
N TYR A 93 1.17 -9.89 7.63
CA TYR A 93 0.42 -8.87 8.38
C TYR A 93 -0.99 -9.35 8.74
N ALA A 94 -1.68 -10.02 7.80
CA ALA A 94 -3.01 -10.61 8.02
C ALA A 94 -3.02 -11.62 9.18
N ARG A 95 -1.95 -12.41 9.34
CA ARG A 95 -1.81 -13.37 10.45
C ARG A 95 -1.71 -12.66 11.80
N ARG A 96 -0.95 -11.56 11.86
CA ARG A 96 -0.66 -10.84 13.11
C ARG A 96 -1.76 -9.88 13.55
N HIS A 97 -2.62 -9.40 12.65
CA HIS A 97 -3.59 -8.33 12.95
C HIS A 97 -5.04 -8.74 12.65
N PRO A 98 -5.74 -9.41 13.59
CA PRO A 98 -7.13 -9.84 13.40
C PRO A 98 -8.09 -8.71 13.00
N SER A 99 -7.90 -7.50 13.53
CA SER A 99 -8.77 -6.35 13.29
C SER A 99 -8.76 -5.83 11.85
N SER A 100 -7.70 -6.09 11.09
CA SER A 100 -7.55 -5.68 9.68
C SER A 100 -7.25 -6.87 8.77
N ARG A 101 -7.55 -8.08 9.25
CA ARG A 101 -7.22 -9.35 8.59
C ARG A 101 -7.92 -9.48 7.25
N GLY A 102 -9.22 -9.21 7.18
CA GLY A 102 -9.99 -9.34 5.94
C GLY A 102 -9.39 -8.53 4.79
N PHE A 103 -9.11 -7.23 5.01
CA PHE A 103 -8.43 -6.39 4.01
C PHE A 103 -7.04 -6.95 3.64
N SER A 104 -6.26 -7.35 4.63
CA SER A 104 -4.89 -7.82 4.41
C SER A 104 -4.84 -9.13 3.64
N ILE A 105 -5.83 -10.01 3.83
CA ILE A 105 -6.03 -11.23 3.02
C ILE A 105 -6.38 -10.86 1.58
N LEU A 106 -7.30 -9.92 1.37
CA LEU A 106 -7.65 -9.47 0.02
C LEU A 106 -6.46 -8.83 -0.70
N ALA A 107 -5.71 -7.96 -0.02
CA ALA A 107 -4.49 -7.36 -0.55
C ALA A 107 -3.43 -8.43 -0.88
N ALA A 108 -3.21 -9.39 0.03
CA ALA A 108 -2.33 -10.53 -0.25
C ALA A 108 -2.82 -11.34 -1.45
N GLY A 109 -4.11 -11.67 -1.53
CA GLY A 109 -4.69 -12.36 -2.68
C GLY A 109 -4.43 -11.62 -3.99
N PHE A 110 -4.71 -10.32 -4.01
CA PHE A 110 -4.49 -9.46 -5.17
C PHE A 110 -3.02 -9.44 -5.63
N PHE A 111 -2.08 -9.15 -4.72
CA PHE A 111 -0.65 -9.16 -5.07
C PHE A 111 -0.14 -10.57 -5.42
N GLY A 112 -0.70 -11.60 -4.80
CA GLY A 112 -0.40 -12.99 -5.14
C GLY A 112 -0.89 -13.39 -6.53
N CYS A 113 -2.08 -12.92 -6.95
CA CYS A 113 -2.55 -13.11 -8.32
C CYS A 113 -1.66 -12.38 -9.34
N MET A 114 -1.20 -11.17 -9.01
CA MET A 114 -0.23 -10.47 -9.86
C MET A 114 1.11 -11.22 -9.92
N ALA A 115 1.59 -11.79 -8.80
CA ALA A 115 2.79 -12.63 -8.81
C ALA A 115 2.59 -13.88 -9.68
N ILE A 116 1.47 -14.59 -9.55
CA ILE A 116 1.15 -15.77 -10.37
C ILE A 116 1.15 -15.42 -11.86
N ARG A 117 0.56 -14.28 -12.22
CA ARG A 117 0.56 -13.76 -13.59
C ARG A 117 1.98 -13.49 -14.11
N GLU A 118 2.86 -12.98 -13.25
CA GLU A 118 4.25 -12.70 -13.66
C GLU A 118 5.09 -13.97 -13.80
N PHE A 119 4.69 -15.07 -13.17
CA PHE A 119 5.28 -16.39 -13.38
C PHE A 119 4.57 -17.17 -14.51
N ASP A 120 3.84 -16.50 -15.41
CA ASP A 120 3.13 -17.17 -16.49
C ASP A 120 4.04 -18.04 -17.36
N SER A 121 5.26 -17.58 -17.65
CA SER A 121 6.30 -18.33 -18.38
C SER A 121 6.59 -19.71 -17.75
N LEU A 122 6.61 -19.79 -16.41
CA LEU A 122 6.80 -21.05 -15.70
C LEU A 122 5.58 -21.98 -15.84
N PHE A 123 4.38 -21.42 -15.79
CA PHE A 123 3.12 -22.17 -15.88
C PHE A 123 2.81 -22.62 -17.31
N ASP A 124 3.32 -21.90 -18.31
CA ASP A 124 3.14 -22.23 -19.73
C ASP A 124 3.85 -23.55 -20.13
N HIS A 125 4.77 -24.06 -19.31
CA HIS A 125 5.30 -25.42 -19.43
C HIS A 125 4.25 -26.53 -19.22
N ILE A 126 3.14 -26.24 -18.55
CA ILE A 126 2.02 -27.19 -18.35
C ILE A 126 1.04 -27.07 -19.50
N CYS A 127 0.46 -25.89 -19.66
CA CYS A 127 -0.32 -25.51 -20.83
C CYS A 127 -0.35 -23.98 -20.94
N HIS A 128 -0.47 -23.46 -22.16
CA HIS A 128 -0.52 -22.03 -22.38
C HIS A 128 -1.67 -21.38 -21.61
N GLY A 129 -1.36 -20.35 -20.82
CA GLY A 129 -2.34 -19.63 -19.98
C GLY A 129 -2.73 -20.36 -18.70
N PHE A 130 -2.00 -21.41 -18.29
CA PHE A 130 -2.33 -22.19 -17.09
C PHE A 130 -2.35 -21.34 -15.81
N TRP A 131 -1.58 -20.25 -15.77
CA TRP A 131 -1.52 -19.31 -14.63
C TRP A 131 -2.90 -18.78 -14.18
N LEU A 132 -3.89 -18.77 -15.08
CA LEU A 132 -5.25 -18.32 -14.77
C LEU A 132 -5.92 -19.17 -13.68
N TYR A 133 -5.77 -20.50 -13.73
CA TYR A 133 -6.41 -21.40 -12.77
C TYR A 133 -5.92 -21.21 -11.32
N PRO A 134 -4.60 -21.23 -11.02
CA PRO A 134 -4.12 -20.95 -9.67
C PRO A 134 -4.42 -19.50 -9.24
N ALA A 135 -4.39 -18.52 -10.15
CA ALA A 135 -4.78 -17.15 -9.82
C ALA A 135 -6.26 -17.04 -9.41
N LEU A 136 -7.17 -17.70 -10.14
CA LEU A 136 -8.60 -17.73 -9.80
C LEU A 136 -8.84 -18.46 -8.48
N LEU A 137 -8.14 -19.58 -8.24
CA LEU A 137 -8.24 -20.30 -6.98
C LEU A 137 -7.77 -19.41 -5.80
N LEU A 138 -6.63 -18.73 -5.95
CA LEU A 138 -6.12 -17.82 -4.92
C LEU A 138 -7.09 -16.66 -4.66
N ALA A 139 -7.63 -16.05 -5.72
CA ALA A 139 -8.62 -14.99 -5.61
C ALA A 139 -9.88 -15.48 -4.86
N ALA A 140 -10.41 -16.64 -5.23
CA ALA A 140 -11.60 -17.22 -4.61
C ALA A 140 -11.36 -17.53 -3.12
N VAL A 141 -10.22 -18.15 -2.78
CA VAL A 141 -9.85 -18.45 -1.39
C VAL A 141 -9.68 -17.16 -0.58
N SER A 142 -9.03 -16.14 -1.14
CA SER A 142 -8.83 -14.86 -0.44
C SER A 142 -10.16 -14.15 -0.19
N VAL A 143 -11.08 -14.13 -1.17
CA VAL A 143 -12.42 -13.56 -1.01
C VAL A 143 -13.20 -14.35 0.04
N TRP A 144 -13.25 -15.67 -0.07
CA TRP A 144 -13.96 -16.54 0.88
C TRP A 144 -13.46 -16.31 2.31
N ARG A 145 -12.13 -16.36 2.53
CA ARG A 145 -11.53 -16.13 3.85
C ARG A 145 -11.80 -14.73 4.39
N ALA A 146 -11.69 -13.69 3.55
CA ALA A 146 -11.96 -12.32 3.97
C ALA A 146 -13.43 -12.12 4.36
N THR A 147 -14.37 -12.79 3.68
CA THR A 147 -15.79 -12.77 4.06
C THR A 147 -16.07 -13.57 5.33
N ALA A 148 -15.38 -14.71 5.54
CA ALA A 148 -15.48 -15.52 6.74
C ALA A 148 -14.95 -14.80 7.99
N ASP A 149 -13.91 -13.97 7.85
CA ASP A 149 -13.39 -13.09 8.91
C ASP A 149 -14.30 -11.86 9.19
N GLY A 150 -15.42 -11.73 8.47
CA GLY A 150 -16.45 -10.71 8.68
C GLY A 150 -16.19 -9.39 7.96
N ARG A 151 -17.25 -8.80 7.37
CA ARG A 151 -17.22 -7.56 6.58
C ARG A 151 -16.59 -6.36 7.34
N ASN A 152 -16.74 -6.33 8.66
CA ASN A 152 -16.18 -5.27 9.50
C ASN A 152 -14.64 -5.27 9.47
N SER A 153 -13.99 -6.44 9.41
CA SER A 153 -12.52 -6.51 9.34
C SER A 153 -11.97 -6.01 7.99
N VAL A 154 -12.75 -6.14 6.92
CA VAL A 154 -12.44 -5.60 5.60
C VAL A 154 -12.56 -4.08 5.60
N LEU A 155 -13.73 -3.54 5.99
CA LEU A 155 -13.96 -2.10 5.98
C LEU A 155 -13.04 -1.35 6.95
N ALA A 156 -12.88 -1.86 8.18
CA ALA A 156 -11.95 -1.28 9.14
C ALA A 156 -10.50 -1.36 8.63
N GLY A 157 -10.13 -2.47 7.97
CA GLY A 157 -8.82 -2.63 7.35
C GLY A 157 -8.55 -1.64 6.22
N ILE A 158 -9.53 -1.41 5.34
CA ILE A 158 -9.45 -0.42 4.25
C ILE A 158 -9.34 1.00 4.82
N ALA A 159 -10.24 1.38 5.74
CA ALA A 159 -10.21 2.71 6.36
C ALA A 159 -8.87 2.95 7.06
N SER A 160 -8.39 1.94 7.77
CA SER A 160 -7.08 1.90 8.42
C SER A 160 -5.94 2.07 7.41
N PHE A 161 -6.01 1.40 6.26
CA PHE A 161 -5.01 1.49 5.19
C PHE A 161 -4.98 2.87 4.51
N VAL A 162 -6.13 3.43 4.13
CA VAL A 162 -6.23 4.75 3.50
C VAL A 162 -5.67 5.86 4.39
N ASN A 163 -5.88 5.75 5.71
CA ASN A 163 -5.32 6.69 6.69
C ASN A 163 -3.83 6.44 7.03
N SER A 164 -3.20 5.44 6.41
CA SER A 164 -1.80 5.08 6.66
C SER A 164 -0.84 5.81 5.72
N ARG A 165 0.46 5.80 6.07
CA ARG A 165 1.52 6.30 5.18
C ARG A 165 1.77 5.39 3.97
N ALA A 166 1.32 4.14 4.04
CA ALA A 166 1.47 3.17 2.96
C ALA A 166 0.50 3.41 1.79
N TYR A 167 -0.57 4.18 2.02
CA TYR A 167 -1.62 4.39 1.02
C TYR A 167 -1.05 4.97 -0.28
N TYR A 168 -0.35 6.10 -0.22
CA TYR A 168 0.14 6.76 -1.44
C TYR A 168 1.19 5.94 -2.20
N PRO A 169 2.22 5.34 -1.57
CA PRO A 169 3.14 4.48 -2.30
C PRO A 169 2.46 3.31 -3.01
N ILE A 170 1.50 2.64 -2.35
CA ILE A 170 0.76 1.55 -3.00
C ILE A 170 -0.14 2.08 -4.11
N LEU A 171 -0.86 3.18 -3.89
CA LEU A 171 -1.73 3.79 -4.89
C LEU A 171 -0.95 4.17 -6.15
N PHE A 172 0.16 4.91 -6.00
CA PHE A 172 1.01 5.27 -7.13
C PHE A 172 1.66 4.04 -7.77
N GLY A 173 2.10 3.06 -6.98
CA GLY A 173 2.60 1.79 -7.51
C GLY A 173 1.59 1.08 -8.41
N LEU A 174 0.32 0.99 -7.98
CA LEU A 174 -0.76 0.40 -8.79
C LEU A 174 -1.07 1.23 -10.04
N LEU A 175 -1.13 2.55 -9.94
CA LEU A 175 -1.40 3.42 -11.08
C LEU A 175 -0.27 3.34 -12.12
N ILE A 176 0.99 3.33 -11.67
CA ILE A 176 2.15 3.17 -12.54
C ILE A 176 2.11 1.79 -13.21
N LEU A 177 1.95 0.72 -12.42
CA LEU A 177 2.01 -0.66 -12.89
C LEU A 177 0.85 -1.06 -13.81
N LEU A 178 -0.39 -0.65 -13.50
CA LEU A 178 -1.58 -1.14 -14.20
C LEU A 178 -2.07 -0.21 -15.30
N VAL A 179 -1.82 1.09 -15.18
CA VAL A 179 -2.37 2.11 -16.08
C VAL A 179 -1.26 2.75 -16.91
N PHE A 180 -0.25 3.30 -16.25
CA PHE A 180 0.76 4.12 -16.93
C PHE A 180 1.72 3.28 -17.76
N SER A 181 2.24 2.16 -17.23
CA SER A 181 3.10 1.22 -17.96
C SER A 181 2.43 0.74 -19.25
N ARG A 182 1.13 0.43 -19.21
CA ARG A 182 0.37 -0.08 -20.36
C ARG A 182 0.07 1.01 -21.37
N SER A 183 -0.34 2.19 -20.90
CA SER A 183 -0.64 3.33 -21.79
C SER A 183 0.62 3.87 -22.46
N PHE A 184 1.72 3.98 -21.72
CA PHE A 184 2.97 4.58 -22.19
C PHE A 184 3.94 3.57 -22.82
N GLY A 185 3.95 2.32 -22.35
CA GLY A 185 4.84 1.25 -22.79
C GLY A 185 4.30 0.37 -23.92
N SER A 186 3.00 0.38 -24.22
CA SER A 186 2.44 -0.41 -25.34
C SER A 186 2.93 0.04 -26.73
N GLY A 187 3.52 1.22 -26.86
CA GLY A 187 4.04 1.72 -28.14
C GLY A 187 2.98 2.29 -29.07
N GLN A 188 1.74 1.82 -28.99
CA GLN A 188 0.69 2.09 -29.98
C GLN A 188 0.20 3.55 -29.96
N LEU A 189 0.19 4.21 -28.80
CA LEU A 189 -0.29 5.59 -28.70
C LEU A 189 0.69 6.65 -29.21
N LEU A 190 2.00 6.42 -29.07
CA LEU A 190 3.00 7.48 -29.23
C LEU A 190 4.20 7.05 -30.07
N TRP A 191 4.83 5.91 -29.73
CA TRP A 191 6.18 5.59 -30.18
C TRP A 191 6.28 5.18 -31.65
N HIS A 192 5.27 4.50 -32.21
CA HIS A 192 5.25 4.15 -33.65
C HIS A 192 5.17 5.39 -34.56
N HIS A 193 4.79 6.55 -34.05
CA HIS A 193 4.76 7.80 -34.81
C HIS A 193 6.07 8.61 -34.72
N LEU A 194 6.93 8.28 -33.75
CA LEU A 194 8.16 9.03 -33.46
C LEU A 194 9.44 8.25 -33.81
N LEU A 195 9.36 6.92 -33.94
CA LEU A 195 10.49 6.02 -34.12
C LEU A 195 10.18 5.01 -35.22
N ASP A 196 11.22 4.61 -35.97
CA ASP A 196 11.13 3.50 -36.94
C ASP A 196 10.78 2.18 -36.24
N ASP A 197 10.08 1.28 -36.94
CA ASP A 197 9.45 0.06 -36.38
C ASP A 197 10.36 -0.78 -35.47
N ASN A 198 11.63 -0.92 -35.84
CA ASN A 198 12.58 -1.75 -35.08
C ASN A 198 13.01 -1.06 -33.77
N ASN A 199 13.26 0.24 -33.80
CA ASN A 199 13.62 1.05 -32.64
C ASN A 199 12.41 1.25 -31.71
N ALA A 200 11.21 1.40 -32.28
CA ALA A 200 9.97 1.53 -31.53
C ALA A 200 9.71 0.29 -30.65
N ARG A 201 10.03 -0.91 -31.14
CA ARG A 201 9.86 -2.16 -30.37
C ARG A 201 10.83 -2.26 -29.21
N PHE A 202 12.11 -1.96 -29.42
CA PHE A 202 13.09 -1.99 -28.35
C PHE A 202 12.76 -0.95 -27.26
N PHE A 203 12.49 0.28 -27.70
CA PHE A 203 12.24 1.40 -26.81
C PHE A 203 10.96 1.22 -25.96
N LYS A 204 9.88 0.74 -26.58
CA LYS A 204 8.62 0.51 -25.86
C LYS A 204 8.76 -0.59 -24.79
N THR A 205 9.51 -1.67 -25.08
CA THR A 205 9.78 -2.73 -24.11
C THR A 205 10.60 -2.16 -22.95
N ALA A 206 11.71 -1.46 -23.21
CA ALA A 206 12.51 -0.86 -22.15
C ALA A 206 11.70 0.10 -21.26
N LEU A 207 10.82 0.92 -21.84
CA LEU A 207 9.92 1.78 -21.07
C LEU A 207 8.87 1.01 -20.27
N GLN A 208 8.25 -0.01 -20.86
CA GLN A 208 7.24 -0.79 -20.17
C GLN A 208 7.87 -1.51 -18.96
N GLU A 209 8.97 -2.23 -19.18
CA GLU A 209 9.66 -3.02 -18.16
C GLU A 209 10.21 -2.15 -17.01
N SER A 210 10.73 -0.96 -17.31
CA SER A 210 11.16 0.00 -16.27
C SER A 210 9.99 0.55 -15.45
N LEU A 211 8.87 0.88 -16.10
CA LEU A 211 7.68 1.36 -15.39
C LEU A 211 7.05 0.26 -14.54
N GLU A 212 7.04 -0.99 -15.02
CA GLU A 212 6.56 -2.13 -14.24
C GLU A 212 7.45 -2.37 -13.02
N LEU A 213 8.78 -2.41 -13.19
CA LEU A 213 9.72 -2.52 -12.07
C LEU A 213 9.54 -1.38 -11.05
N LEU A 214 9.41 -0.13 -11.52
CA LEU A 214 9.15 1.02 -10.67
C LEU A 214 7.85 0.84 -9.87
N GLY A 215 6.78 0.41 -10.53
CA GLY A 215 5.50 0.11 -9.91
C GLY A 215 5.64 -0.91 -8.78
N TYR A 216 6.29 -2.05 -9.03
CA TYR A 216 6.52 -3.08 -8.02
C TYR A 216 7.39 -2.60 -6.84
N MET A 217 8.41 -1.77 -7.09
CA MET A 217 9.21 -1.17 -6.03
C MET A 217 8.36 -0.28 -5.11
N PHE A 218 7.46 0.53 -5.67
CA PHE A 218 6.51 1.35 -4.91
C PHE A 218 5.53 0.50 -4.07
N LEU A 219 5.02 -0.59 -4.65
CA LEU A 219 4.16 -1.54 -3.95
C LEU A 219 4.89 -2.16 -2.74
N PHE A 220 6.14 -2.60 -2.94
CA PHE A 220 6.95 -3.18 -1.88
C PHE A 220 7.26 -2.18 -0.76
N HIS A 221 7.64 -0.95 -1.11
CA HIS A 221 7.90 0.11 -0.13
C HIS A 221 6.64 0.47 0.65
N GLY A 222 5.50 0.56 -0.02
CA GLY A 222 4.19 0.71 0.61
C GLY A 222 3.88 -0.42 1.59
N ALA A 223 4.07 -1.68 1.19
CA ALA A 223 3.88 -2.84 2.07
C ALA A 223 4.82 -2.80 3.29
N ARG A 224 6.08 -2.37 3.11
CA ARG A 224 7.03 -2.16 4.21
C ARG A 224 6.52 -1.09 5.19
N LEU A 225 6.00 0.02 4.69
CA LEU A 225 5.44 1.08 5.54
C LEU A 225 4.16 0.64 6.25
N TYR A 226 3.33 -0.17 5.61
CA TYR A 226 2.10 -0.69 6.21
C TYR A 226 2.40 -1.58 7.41
N THR A 227 3.43 -2.43 7.30
CA THR A 227 3.88 -3.30 8.40
C THR A 227 4.61 -2.57 9.52
N ARG A 228 5.21 -1.40 9.28
CA ARG A 228 5.95 -0.60 10.30
C ARG A 228 5.05 0.29 11.19
N ARG A 229 3.73 0.11 11.16
CA ARG A 229 2.76 0.92 11.91
C ARG A 229 2.89 0.82 13.44
N GLU A 230 3.76 -0.04 13.95
CA GLU A 230 4.10 -0.19 15.36
C GLU A 230 4.76 1.05 16.00
N ALA A 231 5.16 2.11 15.26
CA ALA A 231 5.98 3.19 15.84
C ALA A 231 5.45 4.65 15.74
N SER A 232 4.31 4.95 15.13
CA SER A 232 3.77 6.33 15.16
C SER A 232 2.26 6.39 14.89
N PRO A 233 1.43 6.72 15.89
CA PRO A 233 0.06 7.15 15.66
C PRO A 233 0.08 8.44 14.83
N ARG A 234 -0.55 8.44 13.65
CA ARG A 234 -0.95 9.70 13.03
C ARG A 234 -2.23 10.11 13.77
N PRO A 235 -2.35 11.32 14.32
CA PRO A 235 -3.61 11.77 14.89
C PRO A 235 -4.68 11.71 13.79
N PRO A 236 -5.93 11.34 14.13
CA PRO A 236 -7.02 11.38 13.17
C PRO A 236 -7.16 12.79 12.59
N PRO A 237 -7.58 12.93 11.32
CA PRO A 237 -7.86 14.24 10.74
C PRO A 237 -8.90 14.97 11.62
N PRO A 238 -8.73 16.29 11.86
CA PRO A 238 -9.72 17.07 12.59
C PRO A 238 -11.04 17.04 11.80
N GLY A 239 -12.06 16.39 12.35
CA GLY A 239 -13.38 16.25 11.70
C GLY A 239 -14.15 14.95 11.99
N PHE A 240 -13.51 13.93 12.56
CA PHE A 240 -14.16 12.66 12.97
C PHE A 240 -14.21 12.49 14.50
N ALA A 241 -14.44 13.58 15.24
CA ALA A 241 -14.99 13.45 16.59
C ALA A 241 -16.49 13.17 16.43
N ALA A 242 -16.94 12.05 17.00
CA ALA A 242 -18.30 11.55 16.91
C ALA A 242 -19.37 12.64 17.08
N ALA A 243 -20.25 12.75 16.09
CA ALA A 243 -21.62 13.20 16.26
C ALA A 243 -22.50 11.95 16.44
#